data_AF-R9J513-F1
#
_entry.id   AF-R9J513-F1
#
_cell.length_a   1.000
_cell.length_b   1.000
_cell.length_c   1.000
_cell.angle_alpha   90.00
_cell.angle_beta   90.00
_cell.angle_gamma   90.00
#
_symmetry.space_group_name_H-M   'P 1'
#
loop_
_entity.id
_entity.type
_entity.pdbx_description
1 polymer ?
#
loop_
_entity_poly.entity_id
_entity_poly.type
_entity_poly.pdbx_seq_one_letter_code
_entity_poly.pdbx_strand_id
1 'polypeptide(L)'
;MNNNMDNKRKYIEELKEKAAQVKEITGEYRKRRPLVIEFSGAPKSGKTSSINSLMQFLKRNDFKVKVLQESASICPVKDKHSPMFNVWTACDSIRSLIGELESDRMQHDVIIIDRGIFDAMCWFQWLLNQKKMDHKMKEIMDQFLSMRELISYIDIVFIYKARPDVSIEREYASLLTDVSGSIMNETVLKEYLKAIEDTEKYLRDKNWFREMHTIDTSDKDQNDIGKEVTETALRILKELFEEQIGYISLSDQMIEQFRENPWMAYSRYEELGGMEQKLMFGQRSVLEEDDRYVQPIPIVVIREETTGYVLAVRKAPKATREDSREKDKTLPYVGGHIRREDTNCCEDDGFLEICKAALKREVREELGISITLDGLLPDIIYVRDASRSDLHMAVCFVIEVKEETLKVRMESGELKMNRGKGKSGRFVDPYSIYNEGNSWAEVILKKYFRVGTGQLSMFDNEE
;
A
#
# COMPACT_ATOMS: atom_id res chain seq x y z
N MET A 1 -22.71 26.43 29.46
CA MET A 1 -23.29 25.87 28.21
C MET A 1 -22.86 26.63 26.96
N ASN A 2 -22.85 27.98 26.92
CA ASN A 2 -22.41 28.74 25.73
C ASN A 2 -20.94 28.47 25.31
N ASN A 3 -19.97 28.50 26.24
CA ASN A 3 -18.55 28.22 25.91
C ASN A 3 -18.30 26.85 25.27
N ASN A 4 -19.09 25.82 25.60
CA ASN A 4 -18.88 24.47 25.07
C ASN A 4 -19.42 24.33 23.64
N MET A 5 -20.50 25.04 23.32
CA MET A 5 -21.04 25.10 21.95
C MET A 5 -20.16 25.94 21.01
N ASP A 6 -19.59 27.04 21.50
CA ASP A 6 -18.68 27.87 20.71
C ASP A 6 -17.35 27.16 20.44
N ASN A 7 -16.79 26.46 21.44
CA ASN A 7 -15.64 25.59 21.24
C ASN A 7 -15.94 24.47 20.23
N LYS A 8 -17.15 23.89 20.30
CA LYS A 8 -17.57 22.85 19.36
C LYS A 8 -17.65 23.34 17.92
N ARG A 9 -18.24 24.51 17.70
CA ARG A 9 -18.31 25.14 16.37
C ARG A 9 -16.92 25.43 15.83
N LYS A 10 -16.04 25.98 16.67
CA LYS A 10 -14.67 26.33 16.27
C LYS A 10 -13.90 25.12 15.75
N TYR A 11 -13.86 24.01 16.49
CA TYR A 11 -13.09 22.85 16.02
C TYR A 11 -13.74 22.18 14.79
N ILE A 12 -15.07 22.25 14.64
CA ILE A 12 -15.74 21.74 13.43
C ILE A 12 -15.31 22.54 12.20
N GLU A 13 -15.18 23.87 12.31
CA GLU A 13 -14.65 24.70 11.22
C GLU A 13 -13.18 24.38 10.93
N GLU A 14 -12.33 24.21 11.94
CA GLU A 14 -10.94 23.76 11.76
C GLU A 14 -10.86 22.41 11.02
N LEU A 15 -11.75 21.47 11.33
CA LEU A 15 -11.85 20.19 10.64
C LEU A 15 -12.29 20.34 9.17
N LYS A 16 -13.25 21.23 8.88
CA LYS A 16 -13.69 21.51 7.51
C LYS A 16 -12.60 22.16 6.68
N GLU A 17 -11.84 23.10 7.27
CA GLU A 17 -10.69 23.71 6.61
C GLU A 17 -9.63 22.67 6.25
N LYS A 18 -9.29 21.77 7.18
CA LYS A 18 -8.40 20.63 6.90
C LYS A 18 -8.96 19.73 5.79
N ALA A 19 -10.25 19.41 5.82
CA ALA A 19 -10.90 18.60 4.80
C ALA A 19 -10.85 19.26 3.41
N ALA A 20 -11.06 20.57 3.34
CA ALA A 20 -10.97 21.35 2.10
C ALA A 20 -9.55 21.34 1.53
N GLN A 21 -8.53 21.56 2.37
CA GLN A 21 -7.12 21.47 1.96
C GLN A 21 -6.78 20.08 1.39
N VAL A 22 -7.24 19.01 2.06
CA VAL A 22 -7.02 17.64 1.58
C VAL A 22 -7.70 17.40 0.22
N LYS A 23 -8.91 17.93 0.02
CA LYS A 23 -9.62 17.83 -1.26
C LYS A 23 -8.94 18.59 -2.39
N GLU A 24 -8.38 19.77 -2.10
CA GLU A 24 -7.61 20.55 -3.07
C GLU A 24 -6.39 19.75 -3.54
N ILE A 25 -5.63 19.17 -2.62
CA ILE A 25 -4.50 18.28 -2.92
C ILE A 25 -4.98 17.05 -3.73
N THR A 26 -6.13 16.48 -3.39
CA THR A 26 -6.72 15.33 -4.13
C THR A 26 -7.06 15.69 -5.59
N GLY A 27 -7.35 16.96 -5.88
CA GLY A 27 -7.61 17.45 -7.23
C GLY A 27 -6.35 17.63 -8.06
N GLU A 28 -5.23 17.96 -7.41
CA GLU A 28 -3.91 18.16 -8.04
C GLU A 28 -3.13 16.85 -8.21
N TYR A 29 -3.20 15.96 -7.22
CA TYR A 29 -2.49 14.68 -7.19
C TYR A 29 -3.42 13.53 -7.51
N ARG A 30 -3.00 12.66 -8.43
CA ARG A 30 -3.82 11.54 -8.83
C ARG A 30 -3.86 10.48 -7.75
N LYS A 31 -5.08 10.12 -7.38
CA LYS A 31 -5.35 9.14 -6.34
C LYS A 31 -5.14 7.71 -6.82
N ARG A 32 -4.11 7.05 -6.30
CA ARG A 32 -3.75 5.65 -6.64
C ARG A 32 -4.51 4.59 -5.85
N ARG A 33 -4.75 4.82 -4.55
CA ARG A 33 -5.54 3.90 -3.69
C ARG A 33 -6.39 4.65 -2.65
N PRO A 34 -7.40 4.02 -2.03
CA PRO A 34 -8.18 4.64 -0.97
C PRO A 34 -7.41 4.59 0.36
N LEU A 35 -7.74 5.50 1.28
CA LEU A 35 -7.39 5.31 2.69
C LEU A 35 -8.25 4.19 3.26
N VAL A 36 -7.65 3.18 3.89
CA VAL A 36 -8.40 2.09 4.54
C VAL A 36 -8.23 2.17 6.05
N ILE A 37 -9.36 2.22 6.77
CA ILE A 37 -9.42 2.39 8.21
C ILE A 37 -10.17 1.21 8.82
N GLU A 38 -9.52 0.47 9.72
CA GLU A 38 -10.15 -0.56 10.52
C GLU A 38 -10.60 0.01 11.88
N PHE A 39 -11.86 -0.24 12.25
CA PHE A 39 -12.40 0.03 13.59
C PHE A 39 -12.61 -1.29 14.32
N SER A 40 -11.85 -1.50 15.39
CA SER A 40 -11.80 -2.78 16.11
C SER A 40 -11.84 -2.58 17.61
N GLY A 41 -12.15 -3.64 18.36
CA GLY A 41 -12.11 -3.63 19.81
C GLY A 41 -13.40 -4.08 20.49
N ALA A 42 -13.52 -3.80 21.80
CA ALA A 42 -14.53 -4.45 22.65
C ALA A 42 -15.98 -4.19 22.20
N PRO A 43 -16.91 -5.14 22.42
CA PRO A 43 -18.34 -4.88 22.23
C PRO A 43 -18.82 -3.65 23.02
N LYS A 44 -19.74 -2.87 22.42
CA LYS A 44 -20.31 -1.61 22.99
C LYS A 44 -19.28 -0.54 23.42
N SER A 45 -18.06 -0.59 22.87
CA SER A 45 -17.04 0.44 23.11
C SER A 45 -17.22 1.74 22.30
N GLY A 46 -18.32 1.90 21.55
CA GLY A 46 -18.60 3.14 20.80
C GLY A 46 -18.11 3.17 19.34
N LYS A 47 -17.55 2.07 18.82
CA LYS A 47 -17.09 1.94 17.42
C LYS A 47 -18.12 2.44 16.39
N THR A 48 -19.33 1.89 16.42
CA THR A 48 -20.40 2.19 15.46
C THR A 48 -20.76 3.69 15.46
N SER A 49 -20.74 4.34 16.62
CA SER A 49 -20.98 5.78 16.73
C SER A 49 -19.87 6.58 16.04
N SER A 50 -18.60 6.22 16.26
CA SER A 50 -17.45 6.86 15.62
C SER A 50 -17.42 6.64 14.10
N ILE A 51 -17.70 5.41 13.63
CA ILE A 51 -17.82 5.08 12.20
C ILE A 51 -18.87 5.99 11.55
N ASN A 52 -20.05 6.09 12.17
CA ASN A 52 -21.14 6.93 11.64
C ASN A 52 -20.77 8.42 11.63
N SER A 53 -20.14 8.91 12.71
CA SER A 53 -19.70 10.30 12.82
C SER A 53 -18.67 10.64 11.72
N LEU A 54 -17.62 9.84 11.59
CA LEU A 54 -16.58 10.01 10.58
C LEU A 54 -17.16 9.92 9.16
N MET A 55 -17.97 8.88 8.88
CA MET A 55 -18.61 8.71 7.58
C MET A 55 -19.46 9.92 7.21
N GLN A 56 -20.28 10.43 8.13
CA GLN A 56 -21.13 11.59 7.88
C GLN A 56 -20.30 12.85 7.63
N PHE A 57 -19.26 13.08 8.45
CA PHE A 57 -18.36 14.22 8.28
C PHE A 57 -17.70 14.19 6.90
N LEU A 58 -17.08 13.06 6.54
CA LEU A 58 -16.38 12.90 5.26
C LEU A 58 -17.34 13.06 4.06
N LYS A 59 -18.51 12.41 4.09
CA LYS A 59 -19.51 12.55 3.01
C LYS A 59 -20.02 13.99 2.85
N ARG A 60 -20.17 14.73 3.95
CA ARG A 60 -20.58 16.16 3.92
C ARG A 60 -19.48 17.10 3.43
N ASN A 61 -18.24 16.63 3.37
CA ASN A 61 -17.09 17.32 2.77
C ASN A 61 -16.68 16.64 1.44
N ASP A 62 -17.65 16.08 0.72
CA ASP A 62 -17.53 15.52 -0.63
C ASP A 62 -16.55 14.35 -0.81
N PHE A 63 -16.16 13.67 0.28
CA PHE A 63 -15.41 12.42 0.19
C PHE A 63 -16.31 11.24 -0.16
N LYS A 64 -15.84 10.40 -1.08
CA LYS A 64 -16.50 9.13 -1.43
C LYS A 64 -16.14 8.06 -0.40
N VAL A 65 -17.05 7.73 0.49
CA VAL A 65 -16.78 6.78 1.60
C VAL A 65 -17.56 5.47 1.43
N LYS A 66 -16.85 4.34 1.54
CA LYS A 66 -17.42 3.00 1.64
C LYS A 66 -17.27 2.48 3.06
N VAL A 67 -18.32 1.86 3.60
CA VAL A 67 -18.26 1.13 4.88
C VAL A 67 -18.49 -0.36 4.60
N LEU A 68 -17.57 -1.20 5.06
CA LEU A 68 -17.67 -2.65 5.07
C LEU A 68 -18.17 -3.06 6.45
N GLN A 69 -19.43 -3.51 6.51
CA GLN A 69 -20.07 -3.89 7.77
C GLN A 69 -19.63 -5.26 8.23
N GLU A 70 -19.59 -5.47 9.55
CA GLU A 70 -19.32 -6.80 10.11
C GLU A 70 -20.41 -7.81 9.70
N SER A 71 -20.01 -9.07 9.53
CA SER A 71 -20.91 -10.16 9.13
C SER A 71 -21.21 -11.17 10.24
N ALA A 72 -20.84 -10.86 11.49
CA ALA A 72 -21.08 -11.72 12.65
C ALA A 72 -22.57 -12.11 12.83
N SER A 73 -23.51 -11.23 12.47
CA SER A 73 -24.96 -11.48 12.59
C SER A 73 -25.51 -12.42 11.53
N ILE A 74 -24.83 -12.56 10.39
CA ILE A 74 -25.23 -13.42 9.26
C ILE A 74 -24.35 -14.67 9.14
N CYS A 75 -23.36 -14.84 10.03
CA CYS A 75 -22.47 -16.00 10.03
C CYS A 75 -23.26 -17.29 10.26
N PRO A 76 -23.08 -18.33 9.41
CA PRO A 76 -23.79 -19.59 9.55
C PRO A 76 -23.29 -20.46 10.72
N VAL A 77 -22.10 -20.16 11.26
CA VAL A 77 -21.53 -20.88 12.40
C VAL A 77 -22.28 -20.45 13.66
N LYS A 78 -23.05 -21.37 14.26
CA LYS A 78 -23.89 -21.06 15.43
C LYS A 78 -23.08 -20.79 16.70
N ASP A 79 -21.97 -21.50 16.89
CA ASP A 79 -21.14 -21.36 18.08
C ASP A 79 -20.11 -20.24 17.90
N LYS A 80 -20.35 -19.11 18.58
CA LYS A 80 -19.45 -17.95 18.60
C LYS A 80 -18.11 -18.21 19.30
N HIS A 81 -18.01 -19.32 20.03
CA HIS A 81 -16.76 -19.75 20.68
C HIS A 81 -15.95 -20.73 19.83
N SER A 82 -16.45 -21.12 18.66
CA SER A 82 -15.68 -21.91 17.71
C SER A 82 -14.68 -21.00 16.98
N PRO A 83 -13.40 -21.40 16.84
CA PRO A 83 -12.46 -20.70 15.97
C PRO A 83 -12.99 -20.51 14.54
N MET A 84 -13.82 -21.44 14.05
CA MET A 84 -14.41 -21.36 12.71
C MET A 84 -15.36 -20.18 12.53
N PHE A 85 -16.01 -19.71 13.60
CA PHE A 85 -16.80 -18.48 13.55
C PHE A 85 -15.92 -17.30 13.16
N ASN A 86 -14.79 -17.14 13.86
CA ASN A 86 -13.87 -16.04 13.65
C ASN A 86 -13.14 -16.15 12.30
N VAL A 87 -12.78 -17.37 11.87
CA VAL A 87 -12.24 -17.61 10.51
C VAL A 87 -13.23 -17.14 9.45
N TRP A 88 -14.52 -17.49 9.59
CA TRP A 88 -15.53 -17.11 8.62
C TRP A 88 -15.71 -15.59 8.54
N THR A 89 -15.83 -14.91 9.67
CA THR A 89 -16.02 -13.44 9.71
C THR A 89 -14.77 -12.70 9.21
N ALA A 90 -13.57 -13.20 9.52
CA ALA A 90 -12.32 -12.64 8.99
C ALA A 90 -12.24 -12.78 7.48
N CYS A 91 -12.51 -13.97 6.94
CA CYS A 91 -12.52 -14.23 5.50
C CYS A 91 -13.56 -13.39 4.76
N ASP A 92 -14.74 -13.16 5.34
CA ASP A 92 -15.75 -12.31 4.71
C ASP A 92 -15.36 -10.82 4.71
N SER A 93 -14.68 -10.36 5.76
CA SER A 93 -14.10 -9.00 5.82
C SER A 93 -13.02 -8.82 4.77
N ILE A 94 -12.10 -9.80 4.64
CA ILE A 94 -11.05 -9.84 3.61
C ILE A 94 -11.67 -9.86 2.20
N ARG A 95 -12.66 -10.74 1.96
CA ARG A 95 -13.38 -10.85 0.69
C ARG A 95 -13.98 -9.49 0.30
N SER A 96 -14.60 -8.80 1.26
CA SER A 96 -15.24 -7.51 1.02
C SER A 96 -14.21 -6.42 0.72
N LEU A 97 -13.08 -6.39 1.43
CA LEU A 97 -11.99 -5.45 1.18
C LEU A 97 -11.38 -5.66 -0.21
N ILE A 98 -10.97 -6.89 -0.53
CA ILE A 98 -10.41 -7.25 -1.85
C ILE A 98 -11.41 -6.90 -2.95
N GLY A 99 -12.70 -7.22 -2.76
CA GLY A 99 -13.73 -6.94 -3.75
C GLY A 99 -13.92 -5.45 -4.07
N GLU A 100 -13.69 -4.57 -3.11
CA GLU A 100 -13.73 -3.12 -3.35
C GLU A 100 -12.45 -2.58 -3.98
N LEU A 101 -11.28 -3.05 -3.52
CA LEU A 101 -9.97 -2.61 -4.01
C LEU A 101 -9.71 -3.05 -5.46
N GLU A 102 -10.07 -4.29 -5.80
CA GLU A 102 -9.86 -4.87 -7.13
C GLU A 102 -11.01 -4.57 -8.11
N SER A 103 -11.98 -3.73 -7.70
CA SER A 103 -13.09 -3.38 -8.57
C SER A 103 -12.64 -2.41 -9.69
N ASP A 104 -13.03 -2.69 -10.94
CA ASP A 104 -12.77 -1.82 -12.11
C ASP A 104 -13.42 -0.42 -11.99
N ARG A 105 -14.11 -0.13 -10.88
CA ARG A 105 -14.80 1.11 -10.57
C ARG A 105 -14.35 1.67 -9.22
N MET A 106 -13.07 1.48 -8.85
CA MET A 106 -12.58 2.00 -7.58
C MET A 106 -12.77 3.52 -7.53
N GLN A 107 -13.75 3.96 -6.75
CA GLN A 107 -14.18 5.34 -6.68
C GLN A 107 -14.09 5.90 -5.25
N HIS A 108 -13.71 5.09 -4.27
CA HIS A 108 -13.77 5.49 -2.87
C HIS A 108 -12.51 6.26 -2.47
N ASP A 109 -12.70 7.38 -1.78
CA ASP A 109 -11.66 8.12 -1.05
C ASP A 109 -11.24 7.41 0.21
N VAL A 110 -12.21 6.86 0.93
CA VAL A 110 -11.99 6.18 2.20
C VAL A 110 -12.81 4.90 2.23
N ILE A 111 -12.20 3.80 2.65
CA ILE A 111 -12.86 2.55 3.01
C ILE A 111 -12.76 2.38 4.52
N ILE A 112 -13.90 2.19 5.18
CA ILE A 112 -13.98 1.93 6.62
C ILE A 112 -14.39 0.47 6.81
N ILE A 113 -13.64 -0.26 7.62
CA ILE A 113 -13.92 -1.66 7.98
C ILE A 113 -14.43 -1.68 9.41
N ASP A 114 -15.67 -2.14 9.60
CA ASP A 114 -16.22 -2.43 10.93
C ASP A 114 -15.81 -3.86 11.32
N ARG A 115 -14.73 -3.96 12.10
CA ARG A 115 -13.99 -5.19 12.46
C ARG A 115 -13.32 -5.88 11.26
N GLY A 116 -12.00 -5.97 11.30
CA GLY A 116 -11.21 -6.56 10.22
C GLY A 116 -10.16 -7.55 10.72
N ILE A 117 -8.96 -7.44 10.17
CA ILE A 117 -7.86 -8.36 10.43
C ILE A 117 -7.42 -8.26 11.89
N PHE A 118 -7.26 -7.03 12.41
CA PHE A 118 -6.86 -6.82 13.80
C PHE A 118 -7.90 -7.37 14.78
N ASP A 119 -9.20 -7.14 14.55
CA ASP A 119 -10.27 -7.66 15.43
C ASP A 119 -10.24 -9.20 15.47
N ALA A 120 -10.07 -9.84 14.30
CA ALA A 120 -9.98 -11.29 14.19
C ALA A 120 -8.78 -11.85 14.97
N MET A 121 -7.61 -11.21 14.88
CA MET A 121 -6.44 -11.62 15.66
C MET A 121 -6.67 -11.51 17.17
N CYS A 122 -7.40 -10.48 17.64
CA CYS A 122 -7.78 -10.36 19.05
C CYS A 122 -8.68 -11.52 19.50
N TRP A 123 -9.65 -11.92 18.67
CA TRP A 123 -10.51 -13.07 18.96
C TRP A 123 -9.76 -14.39 18.97
N PHE A 124 -8.80 -14.61 18.06
CA PHE A 124 -7.94 -15.80 18.09
C PHE A 124 -7.08 -15.83 19.35
N GLN A 125 -6.50 -14.70 19.75
CA GLN A 125 -5.77 -14.59 21.01
C GLN A 125 -6.66 -14.91 22.22
N TRP A 126 -7.90 -14.41 22.24
CA TRP A 126 -8.86 -14.73 23.29
C TRP A 126 -9.20 -16.24 23.31
N LEU A 127 -9.48 -16.85 22.16
CA LEU A 127 -9.79 -18.29 22.07
C LEU A 127 -8.62 -19.16 22.53
N LEU A 128 -7.38 -18.76 22.22
CA LEU A 128 -6.16 -19.41 22.70
C LEU A 128 -6.07 -19.32 24.23
N ASN A 129 -6.26 -18.13 24.79
CA ASN A 129 -6.24 -17.90 26.24
C ASN A 129 -7.31 -18.75 26.97
N GLN A 130 -8.45 -18.99 26.31
CA GLN A 130 -9.55 -19.81 26.81
C GLN A 130 -9.39 -21.32 26.54
N LYS A 131 -8.26 -21.76 25.98
CA LYS A 131 -8.00 -23.17 25.58
C LYS A 131 -9.05 -23.73 24.60
N LYS A 132 -9.66 -22.85 23.80
CA LYS A 132 -10.63 -23.20 22.73
C LYS A 132 -9.98 -23.24 21.34
N MET A 133 -8.70 -22.89 21.28
CA MET A 133 -7.86 -22.93 20.09
C MET A 133 -6.47 -23.38 20.51
N ASP A 134 -5.81 -24.21 19.70
CA ASP A 134 -4.43 -24.59 19.95
C ASP A 134 -3.44 -23.56 19.37
N HIS A 135 -2.20 -23.59 19.86
CA HIS A 135 -1.15 -22.67 19.44
C HIS A 135 -0.83 -22.77 17.94
N LYS A 136 -0.86 -23.98 17.37
CA LYS A 136 -0.48 -24.21 15.97
C LYS A 136 -1.50 -23.62 15.02
N MET A 137 -2.79 -23.81 15.30
CA MET A 137 -3.87 -23.19 14.56
C MET A 137 -3.76 -21.67 14.65
N LYS A 138 -3.47 -21.13 15.84
CA LYS A 138 -3.30 -19.69 16.03
C LYS A 138 -2.15 -19.15 15.19
N GLU A 139 -1.00 -19.81 15.23
CA GLU A 139 0.18 -19.43 14.44
C GLU A 139 -0.12 -19.40 12.93
N ILE A 140 -0.78 -20.43 12.40
CA ILE A 140 -1.16 -20.49 10.98
C ILE A 140 -2.16 -19.39 10.62
N MET A 141 -3.14 -19.12 11.49
CA MET A 141 -4.12 -18.04 11.26
C MET A 141 -3.47 -16.66 11.33
N ASP A 142 -2.57 -16.44 12.28
CA ASP A 142 -1.80 -15.20 12.35
C ASP A 142 -0.97 -15.02 11.08
N GLN A 143 -0.25 -16.06 10.62
CA GLN A 143 0.51 -16.02 9.37
C GLN A 143 -0.37 -15.65 8.17
N PHE A 144 -1.51 -16.31 8.01
CA PHE A 144 -2.47 -16.02 6.94
C PHE A 144 -3.01 -14.58 7.01
N LEU A 145 -3.42 -14.13 8.19
CA LEU A 145 -3.95 -12.78 8.40
C LEU A 145 -2.87 -11.70 8.26
N SER A 146 -1.62 -12.05 8.53
CA SER A 146 -0.45 -11.17 8.43
C SER A 146 0.19 -11.15 7.06
N MET A 147 -0.37 -11.87 6.07
CA MET A 147 0.14 -11.80 4.71
C MET A 147 0.21 -10.34 4.27
N ARG A 148 1.38 -9.94 3.77
CA ARG A 148 1.68 -8.57 3.37
C ARG A 148 0.62 -7.99 2.45
N GLU A 149 0.14 -8.78 1.50
CA GLU A 149 -0.90 -8.41 0.54
C GLU A 149 -2.23 -8.06 1.19
N LEU A 150 -2.47 -8.47 2.44
CA LEU A 150 -3.67 -8.12 3.19
C LEU A 150 -3.43 -6.92 4.10
N ILE A 151 -2.38 -6.97 4.91
CA ILE A 151 -2.12 -5.94 5.93
C ILE A 151 -1.66 -4.61 5.34
N SER A 152 -0.94 -4.63 4.20
CA SER A 152 -0.49 -3.41 3.52
C SER A 152 -1.62 -2.54 2.98
N TYR A 153 -2.83 -3.11 2.84
CA TYR A 153 -4.01 -2.33 2.49
C TYR A 153 -4.55 -1.50 3.65
N ILE A 154 -4.30 -1.86 4.91
CA ILE A 154 -4.89 -1.22 6.08
C ILE A 154 -3.94 -0.14 6.60
N ASP A 155 -4.34 1.13 6.47
CA ASP A 155 -3.52 2.27 6.87
C ASP A 155 -3.65 2.62 8.35
N ILE A 156 -4.85 2.49 8.91
CA ILE A 156 -5.14 2.88 10.27
C ILE A 156 -5.94 1.79 10.96
N VAL A 157 -5.54 1.42 12.17
CA VAL A 157 -6.36 0.61 13.08
C VAL A 157 -6.72 1.46 14.31
N PHE A 158 -8.00 1.78 14.47
CA PHE A 158 -8.53 2.34 15.71
C PHE A 158 -9.00 1.23 16.65
N ILE A 159 -8.37 1.14 17.82
CA ILE A 159 -8.59 0.11 18.83
C ILE A 159 -9.43 0.70 19.96
N TYR A 160 -10.71 0.38 19.98
CA TYR A 160 -11.66 0.88 20.97
C TYR A 160 -11.71 0.00 22.21
N LYS A 161 -11.41 0.60 23.35
CA LYS A 161 -11.52 -0.03 24.68
C LYS A 161 -12.65 0.66 25.46
N ALA A 162 -13.28 -0.11 26.33
CA ALA A 162 -14.25 0.36 27.30
C ALA A 162 -14.21 -0.58 28.49
N ARG A 163 -14.34 -0.07 29.72
CA ARG A 163 -14.44 -0.94 30.88
C ARG A 163 -15.68 -1.83 30.78
N PRO A 164 -15.62 -3.09 31.28
CA PRO A 164 -16.73 -4.03 31.20
C PRO A 164 -18.05 -3.50 31.75
N ASP A 165 -18.01 -2.79 32.88
CA ASP A 165 -19.17 -2.13 33.51
C ASP A 165 -19.84 -1.16 32.52
N VAL A 166 -19.05 -0.27 31.91
CA VAL A 166 -19.55 0.72 30.95
C VAL A 166 -20.14 0.04 29.70
N SER A 167 -19.49 -0.99 29.17
CA SER A 167 -20.00 -1.73 28.01
C SER A 167 -21.33 -2.44 28.30
N ILE A 168 -21.48 -2.99 29.50
CA ILE A 168 -22.71 -3.65 29.95
C ILE A 168 -23.84 -2.63 30.16
N GLU A 169 -23.54 -1.50 30.82
CA GLU A 169 -24.50 -0.40 30.97
C GLU A 169 -25.03 0.11 29.62
N ARG A 170 -24.13 0.26 28.64
CA ARG A 170 -24.48 0.67 27.26
C ARG A 170 -25.33 -0.38 26.53
N GLU A 171 -25.13 -1.67 26.81
CA GLU A 171 -25.96 -2.74 26.24
C GLU A 171 -27.39 -2.64 26.79
N TYR A 172 -27.54 -2.64 28.12
CA TYR A 172 -28.84 -2.61 28.78
C TYR A 172 -29.62 -1.31 28.52
N ALA A 173 -28.94 -0.17 28.36
CA ALA A 173 -29.60 1.07 27.94
C ALA A 173 -30.31 0.95 26.57
N SER A 174 -29.89 0.00 25.73
CA SER A 174 -30.44 -0.24 24.40
C SER A 174 -31.39 -1.45 24.31
N LEU A 175 -31.52 -2.24 25.37
CA LEU A 175 -32.30 -3.48 25.38
C LEU A 175 -33.57 -3.33 26.24
N LEU A 176 -34.63 -4.03 25.83
CA LEU A 176 -35.84 -4.26 26.66
C LEU A 176 -35.74 -5.58 27.45
N THR A 177 -34.51 -6.05 27.75
CA THR A 177 -34.25 -7.33 28.42
C THR A 177 -33.00 -7.24 29.29
N ASP A 178 -33.04 -7.92 30.43
CA ASP A 178 -31.93 -7.98 31.40
C ASP A 178 -31.08 -9.27 31.23
N VAL A 179 -31.42 -10.12 30.26
CA VAL A 179 -30.70 -11.39 30.02
C VAL A 179 -29.35 -11.12 29.34
N SER A 180 -28.26 -11.44 30.04
CA SER A 180 -26.90 -11.31 29.53
C SER A 180 -26.64 -12.28 28.36
N GLY A 181 -26.06 -11.76 27.27
CA GLY A 181 -25.62 -12.59 26.15
C GLY A 181 -24.36 -13.41 26.46
N SER A 182 -24.04 -14.41 25.61
CA SER A 182 -22.87 -15.29 25.78
C SER A 182 -21.52 -14.55 25.73
N ILE A 183 -21.48 -13.39 25.08
CA ILE A 183 -20.30 -12.52 24.97
C ILE A 183 -20.39 -11.29 25.89
N MET A 184 -21.59 -10.73 26.05
CA MET A 184 -21.84 -9.51 26.84
C MET A 184 -21.98 -9.83 28.33
N ASN A 185 -20.89 -10.29 28.95
CA ASN A 185 -20.77 -10.48 30.39
C ASN A 185 -19.39 -10.01 30.88
N GLU A 186 -19.30 -9.70 32.16
CA GLU A 186 -18.12 -9.05 32.75
C GLU A 186 -16.84 -9.88 32.56
N THR A 187 -16.91 -11.19 32.79
CA THR A 187 -15.76 -12.10 32.66
C THR A 187 -15.22 -12.10 31.23
N VAL A 188 -16.07 -12.35 30.24
CA VAL A 188 -15.66 -12.41 28.83
C VAL A 188 -15.12 -11.06 28.36
N LEU A 189 -15.73 -9.94 28.78
CA LEU A 189 -15.25 -8.60 28.42
C LEU A 189 -13.87 -8.30 29.00
N LYS A 190 -13.60 -8.67 30.27
CA LYS A 190 -12.26 -8.51 30.87
C LYS A 190 -11.21 -9.33 30.15
N GLU A 191 -11.52 -10.59 29.86
CA GLU A 191 -10.61 -11.50 29.15
C GLU A 191 -10.35 -11.03 27.72
N TYR A 192 -11.37 -10.51 27.04
CA TYR A 192 -11.24 -10.01 25.68
C TYR A 192 -10.44 -8.70 25.62
N LEU A 193 -10.61 -7.79 26.59
CA LEU A 193 -9.74 -6.61 26.72
C LEU A 193 -8.28 -7.01 26.88
N LYS A 194 -8.01 -8.05 27.68
CA LYS A 194 -6.65 -8.58 27.83
C LYS A 194 -6.10 -9.13 26.50
N ALA A 195 -6.93 -9.85 25.74
CA ALA A 195 -6.55 -10.33 24.42
C ALA A 195 -6.24 -9.17 23.44
N ILE A 196 -7.02 -8.08 23.47
CA ILE A 196 -6.73 -6.87 22.68
C ILE A 196 -5.37 -6.29 23.05
N GLU A 197 -5.05 -6.16 24.34
CA GLU A 197 -3.76 -5.62 24.79
C GLU A 197 -2.58 -6.48 24.35
N ASP A 198 -2.71 -7.81 24.48
CA ASP A 198 -1.65 -8.75 24.09
C ASP A 198 -1.42 -8.73 22.57
N THR A 199 -2.50 -8.72 21.78
CA THR A 199 -2.45 -8.60 20.31
C THR A 199 -1.91 -7.24 19.88
N GLU A 200 -2.36 -6.15 20.48
CA GLU A 200 -1.87 -4.79 20.20
C GLU A 200 -0.36 -4.70 20.40
N LYS A 201 0.13 -5.19 21.54
CA LYS A 201 1.57 -5.17 21.84
C LYS A 201 2.37 -5.95 20.80
N TYR A 202 1.96 -7.18 20.51
CA TYR A 202 2.63 -8.03 19.52
C TYR A 202 2.71 -7.37 18.14
N LEU A 203 1.62 -6.74 17.68
CA LEU A 203 1.53 -6.12 16.37
C LEU A 203 2.33 -4.81 16.27
N ARG A 204 2.39 -4.04 17.36
CA ARG A 204 3.25 -2.85 17.43
C ARG A 204 4.73 -3.23 17.38
N ASP A 205 5.14 -4.26 18.10
CA ASP A 205 6.52 -4.75 18.09
C ASP A 205 6.95 -5.24 16.68
N LYS A 206 6.00 -5.73 15.89
CA LYS A 206 6.21 -6.22 14.52
C LYS A 206 6.04 -5.16 13.43
N ASN A 207 5.56 -3.96 13.76
CA ASN A 207 5.32 -2.85 12.82
C ASN A 207 4.49 -3.25 11.58
N TRP A 208 3.41 -4.02 11.77
CA TRP A 208 2.57 -4.54 10.68
C TRP A 208 1.60 -3.51 10.09
N PHE A 209 1.13 -2.56 10.90
CA PHE A 209 0.20 -1.52 10.45
C PHE A 209 0.90 -0.18 10.43
N ARG A 210 0.57 0.67 9.44
CA ARG A 210 1.14 2.02 9.33
C ARG A 210 0.90 2.82 10.61
N GLU A 211 -0.34 2.84 11.10
CA GLU A 211 -0.67 3.45 12.39
C GLU A 211 -1.73 2.67 13.17
N MET A 212 -1.54 2.60 14.49
CA MET A 212 -2.48 2.00 15.43
C MET A 212 -2.77 2.97 16.58
N HIS A 213 -4.05 3.29 16.80
CA HIS A 213 -4.51 4.27 17.78
C HIS A 213 -5.47 3.64 18.77
N THR A 214 -5.10 3.66 20.05
CA THR A 214 -5.93 3.10 21.12
C THR A 214 -6.79 4.17 21.76
N ILE A 215 -8.10 3.97 21.73
CA ILE A 215 -9.11 4.90 22.22
C ILE A 215 -9.88 4.23 23.36
N ASP A 216 -9.60 4.64 24.60
CA ASP A 216 -10.47 4.31 25.72
C ASP A 216 -11.67 5.26 25.75
N THR A 217 -12.87 4.70 25.68
CA THR A 217 -14.14 5.43 25.61
C THR A 217 -14.91 5.44 26.92
N SER A 218 -14.34 4.88 28.00
CA SER A 218 -15.06 4.68 29.25
C SER A 218 -15.53 6.00 29.86
N ASP A 219 -14.68 7.04 29.80
CA ASP A 219 -14.93 8.34 30.43
C ASP A 219 -14.76 9.52 29.44
N LYS A 220 -14.69 9.25 28.13
CA LYS A 220 -14.52 10.28 27.09
C LYS A 220 -15.86 10.72 26.49
N ASP A 221 -15.97 12.02 26.19
CA ASP A 221 -17.09 12.56 25.41
C ASP A 221 -17.02 12.10 23.94
N GLN A 222 -18.18 11.80 23.35
CA GLN A 222 -18.23 11.31 21.97
C GLN A 222 -17.75 12.34 20.93
N ASN A 223 -17.88 13.64 21.22
CA ASN A 223 -17.39 14.69 20.31
C ASN A 223 -15.86 14.74 20.29
N ASP A 224 -15.23 14.56 21.44
CA ASP A 224 -13.76 14.55 21.56
C ASP A 224 -13.18 13.33 20.83
N ILE A 225 -13.78 12.15 21.02
CA ILE A 225 -13.43 10.93 20.26
C ILE A 225 -13.62 11.17 18.75
N GLY A 226 -14.77 11.74 18.37
CA GLY A 226 -15.08 12.04 16.97
C GLY A 226 -14.07 13.00 16.35
N LYS A 227 -13.62 14.02 17.11
CA LYS A 227 -12.56 14.95 16.68
C LYS A 227 -11.24 14.22 16.47
N GLU A 228 -10.76 13.48 17.47
CA GLU A 228 -9.49 12.73 17.44
C GLU A 228 -9.41 11.80 16.22
N VAL A 229 -10.48 11.02 16.00
CA VAL A 229 -10.60 10.09 14.86
C VAL A 229 -10.58 10.83 13.52
N THR A 230 -11.33 11.93 13.42
CA THR A 230 -11.45 12.69 12.16
C THR A 230 -10.14 13.42 11.84
N GLU A 231 -9.49 14.03 12.82
CA GLU A 231 -8.19 14.70 12.63
C GLU A 231 -7.13 13.71 12.16
N THR A 232 -7.09 12.52 12.78
CA THR A 232 -6.17 11.46 12.40
C THR A 232 -6.43 10.98 10.98
N ALA A 233 -7.69 10.70 10.62
CA ALA A 233 -8.05 10.27 9.28
C ALA A 233 -7.67 11.31 8.20
N LEU A 234 -7.95 12.60 8.44
CA LEU A 234 -7.60 13.67 7.51
C LEU A 234 -6.08 13.86 7.37
N ARG A 235 -5.32 13.73 8.47
CA ARG A 235 -3.86 13.80 8.43
C ARG A 235 -3.26 12.68 7.57
N ILE A 236 -3.66 11.43 7.80
CA ILE A 236 -3.13 10.30 7.01
C ILE A 236 -3.56 10.41 5.56
N LEU A 237 -4.81 10.83 5.31
CA LEU A 237 -5.28 11.07 3.96
C LEU A 237 -4.40 12.10 3.25
N LYS A 238 -4.03 13.19 3.94
CA LYS A 238 -3.08 14.19 3.44
C LYS A 238 -1.70 13.60 3.15
N GLU A 239 -1.13 12.85 4.09
CA GLU A 239 0.19 12.22 3.93
C GLU A 239 0.24 11.19 2.79
N LEU A 240 -0.87 10.49 2.52
CA LEU A 240 -0.97 9.59 1.37
C LEU A 240 -0.93 10.34 0.04
N PHE A 241 -1.34 11.61 0.01
CA PHE A 241 -1.21 12.46 -1.18
C PHE A 241 0.15 13.15 -1.26
N GLU A 242 0.73 13.55 -0.13
CA GLU A 242 2.07 14.16 -0.04
C GLU A 242 3.17 13.09 -0.08
N GLU A 243 3.27 12.39 -1.22
CA GLU A 243 4.14 11.23 -1.46
C GLU A 243 5.52 11.35 -0.79
N GLN A 244 5.79 10.47 0.18
CA GLN A 244 7.11 10.29 0.79
C GLN A 244 7.89 9.24 0.00
N ILE A 245 8.90 9.66 -0.75
CA ILE A 245 9.67 8.77 -1.62
C ILE A 245 11.05 8.46 -1.06
N GLY A 246 11.53 7.26 -1.38
CA GLY A 246 12.84 6.75 -1.00
C GLY A 246 13.97 7.47 -1.71
N TYR A 247 15.06 7.75 -1.00
CA TYR A 247 16.31 8.26 -1.56
C TYR A 247 17.53 7.66 -0.84
N ILE A 248 18.65 7.65 -1.55
CA ILE A 248 19.96 7.19 -1.10
C ILE A 248 21.03 8.22 -1.47
N SER A 249 22.23 8.03 -0.91
CA SER A 249 23.41 8.83 -1.22
C SER A 249 24.50 7.93 -1.77
N LEU A 250 24.72 7.98 -3.08
CA LEU A 250 25.78 7.22 -3.73
C LEU A 250 27.16 7.74 -3.34
N SER A 251 28.11 6.83 -3.13
CA SER A 251 29.51 7.19 -2.92
C SER A 251 30.17 7.67 -4.23
N ASP A 252 31.21 8.49 -4.12
CA ASP A 252 31.98 8.97 -5.29
C ASP A 252 32.53 7.80 -6.13
N GLN A 253 32.93 6.72 -5.47
CA GLN A 253 33.41 5.51 -6.13
C GLN A 253 32.32 4.84 -6.99
N MET A 254 31.08 4.77 -6.50
CA MET A 254 29.95 4.25 -7.28
C MET A 254 29.64 5.15 -8.47
N ILE A 255 29.64 6.47 -8.26
CA ILE A 255 29.37 7.44 -9.32
C ILE A 255 30.39 7.29 -10.46
N GLU A 256 31.67 7.07 -10.14
CA GLU A 256 32.70 6.88 -11.16
C GLU A 256 32.52 5.55 -11.93
N GLN A 257 32.16 4.47 -11.24
CA GLN A 257 31.85 3.19 -11.90
C GLN A 257 30.68 3.33 -12.90
N PHE A 258 29.65 4.09 -12.55
CA PHE A 258 28.52 4.34 -13.46
C PHE A 258 28.86 5.25 -14.65
N ARG A 259 29.93 6.06 -14.56
CA ARG A 259 30.44 6.82 -15.72
C ARG A 259 31.11 5.91 -16.75
N GLU A 260 31.84 4.90 -16.29
CA GLU A 260 32.49 3.92 -17.16
C GLU A 260 31.49 2.96 -17.80
N ASN A 261 30.53 2.47 -17.00
CA ASN A 261 29.48 1.57 -17.45
C ASN A 261 28.13 1.99 -16.86
N PRO A 262 27.12 2.37 -17.67
CA PRO A 262 25.85 2.87 -17.17
C PRO A 262 24.99 1.84 -16.42
N TRP A 263 25.49 0.61 -16.26
CA TRP A 263 24.86 -0.44 -15.46
C TRP A 263 25.89 -1.29 -14.71
N MET A 264 25.47 -1.89 -13.60
CA MET A 264 26.22 -2.92 -12.89
C MET A 264 25.30 -4.02 -12.34
N ALA A 265 25.83 -5.23 -12.19
CA ALA A 265 25.11 -6.32 -11.53
C ALA A 265 24.90 -5.99 -10.04
N TYR A 266 23.80 -6.47 -9.47
CA TYR A 266 23.50 -6.22 -8.05
C TYR A 266 24.60 -6.72 -7.10
N SER A 267 25.21 -7.88 -7.36
CA SER A 267 26.34 -8.37 -6.55
C SER A 267 27.51 -7.38 -6.51
N ARG A 268 27.79 -6.71 -7.64
CA ARG A 268 28.83 -5.68 -7.71
C ARG A 268 28.41 -4.41 -6.96
N TYR A 269 27.13 -4.05 -7.02
CA TYR A 269 26.58 -2.95 -6.23
C TYR A 269 26.73 -3.21 -4.72
N GLU A 270 26.47 -4.44 -4.28
CA GLU A 270 26.68 -4.86 -2.88
C GLU A 270 28.16 -4.79 -2.47
N GLU A 271 29.07 -5.33 -3.30
CA GLU A 271 30.53 -5.26 -3.07
C GLU A 271 31.05 -3.84 -2.88
N LEU A 272 30.46 -2.86 -3.55
CA LEU A 272 30.83 -1.44 -3.48
C LEU A 272 30.17 -0.70 -2.29
N GLY A 273 29.55 -1.43 -1.36
CA GLY A 273 28.91 -0.86 -0.17
C GLY A 273 27.49 -0.34 -0.43
N GLY A 274 26.84 -0.75 -1.52
CA GLY A 274 25.48 -0.32 -1.86
C GLY A 274 24.41 -0.68 -0.83
N MET A 275 24.67 -1.71 -0.02
CA MET A 275 23.80 -2.16 1.07
C MET A 275 24.05 -1.43 2.39
N GLU A 276 25.18 -0.72 2.51
CA GLU A 276 25.48 0.12 3.68
C GLU A 276 24.76 1.47 3.60
N GLN A 277 24.21 1.81 2.43
CA GLN A 277 23.41 3.00 2.23
C GLN A 277 22.01 2.82 2.79
N LYS A 278 21.72 3.55 3.86
CA LYS A 278 20.39 3.56 4.47
C LYS A 278 19.39 4.24 3.53
N LEU A 279 18.33 3.51 3.15
CA LEU A 279 17.18 4.10 2.45
C LEU A 279 16.48 5.10 3.38
N MET A 280 16.41 6.35 2.95
CA MET A 280 15.75 7.44 3.67
C MET A 280 14.51 7.89 2.91
N PHE A 281 13.58 8.57 3.59
CA PHE A 281 12.32 9.03 2.99
C PHE A 281 12.14 10.52 3.17
N GLY A 282 11.66 11.19 2.13
CA GLY A 282 11.35 12.62 2.16
C GLY A 282 10.25 12.99 1.16
N GLN A 283 9.79 14.23 1.24
CA GLN A 283 8.76 14.75 0.34
C GLN A 283 9.27 14.77 -1.10
N ARG A 284 8.52 14.15 -2.02
CA ARG A 284 8.84 14.12 -3.44
C ARG A 284 9.11 15.49 -4.05
N SER A 285 8.28 16.49 -3.71
CA SER A 285 8.43 17.86 -4.21
C SER A 285 9.79 18.48 -3.86
N VAL A 286 10.33 18.17 -2.68
CA VAL A 286 11.63 18.67 -2.21
C VAL A 286 12.78 17.86 -2.82
N LEU A 287 12.65 16.54 -2.87
CA LEU A 287 13.71 15.65 -3.35
C LEU A 287 13.91 15.73 -4.87
N GLU A 288 12.89 16.07 -5.64
CA GLU A 288 13.01 16.31 -7.09
C GLU A 288 13.71 17.64 -7.44
N GLU A 289 14.04 18.48 -6.45
CA GLU A 289 14.72 19.78 -6.62
C GLU A 289 16.20 19.75 -6.21
N ASP A 290 16.66 18.70 -5.52
CA ASP A 290 18.02 18.60 -4.95
C ASP A 290 18.81 17.46 -5.60
N ASP A 291 19.91 17.81 -6.28
CA ASP A 291 20.75 16.91 -7.07
C ASP A 291 21.67 16.00 -6.26
N ARG A 292 21.69 16.15 -4.95
CA ARG A 292 22.47 15.31 -4.03
C ARG A 292 21.76 14.00 -3.67
N TYR A 293 20.46 13.91 -3.90
CA TYR A 293 19.66 12.76 -3.54
C TYR A 293 19.37 11.91 -4.78
N VAL A 294 19.80 10.65 -4.73
CA VAL A 294 19.49 9.69 -5.79
C VAL A 294 18.32 8.84 -5.34
N GLN A 295 17.30 8.77 -6.18
CA GLN A 295 16.04 8.10 -5.91
C GLN A 295 16.05 6.72 -6.59
N PRO A 296 16.06 5.62 -5.84
CA PRO A 296 15.95 4.28 -6.42
C PRO A 296 14.54 4.06 -6.98
N ILE A 297 14.48 3.65 -8.26
CA ILE A 297 13.26 3.36 -9.00
C ILE A 297 13.27 1.89 -9.39
N PRO A 298 12.57 1.02 -8.63
CA PRO A 298 12.34 -0.35 -9.04
C PRO A 298 11.55 -0.39 -10.34
N ILE A 299 12.10 -1.11 -11.33
CA ILE A 299 11.47 -1.30 -12.64
C ILE A 299 11.47 -2.78 -13.01
N VAL A 300 10.48 -3.17 -13.80
CA VAL A 300 10.42 -4.49 -14.43
C VAL A 300 10.45 -4.35 -15.95
N VAL A 301 11.25 -5.20 -16.58
CA VAL A 301 11.24 -5.46 -18.02
C VAL A 301 10.57 -6.82 -18.21
N ILE A 302 9.45 -6.82 -18.93
CA ILE A 302 8.66 -8.03 -19.16
C ILE A 302 8.94 -8.53 -20.57
N ARG A 303 9.56 -9.71 -20.66
CA ARG A 303 9.94 -10.35 -21.92
C ARG A 303 9.02 -11.53 -22.22
N GLU A 304 8.58 -11.62 -23.47
CA GLU A 304 7.83 -12.79 -23.94
C GLU A 304 8.79 -13.96 -24.20
N GLU A 305 8.50 -15.12 -23.61
CA GLU A 305 9.38 -16.29 -23.58
C GLU A 305 9.70 -16.85 -24.98
N THR A 306 8.76 -16.77 -25.91
CA THR A 306 8.83 -17.46 -27.21
C THR A 306 9.49 -16.62 -28.32
N THR A 307 9.08 -15.36 -28.40
CA THR A 307 9.43 -14.37 -29.42
C THR A 307 10.60 -13.50 -28.97
N GLY A 308 10.87 -13.44 -27.66
CA GLY A 308 11.83 -12.51 -27.07
C GLY A 308 11.38 -11.05 -27.16
N TYR A 309 10.11 -10.78 -27.46
CA TYR A 309 9.55 -9.43 -27.53
C TYR A 309 9.44 -8.81 -26.14
N VAL A 310 9.36 -7.49 -26.09
CA VAL A 310 9.27 -6.72 -24.84
C VAL A 310 7.90 -6.06 -24.72
N LEU A 311 7.33 -6.07 -23.51
CA LEU A 311 6.12 -5.31 -23.24
C LEU A 311 6.44 -3.82 -23.34
N ALA A 312 5.90 -3.15 -24.36
CA ALA A 312 6.03 -1.71 -24.51
C ALA A 312 4.90 -1.00 -23.76
N VAL A 313 5.25 0.03 -23.00
CA VAL A 313 4.29 0.90 -22.31
C VAL A 313 4.53 2.36 -22.66
N ARG A 314 3.47 3.16 -22.66
CA ARG A 314 3.56 4.60 -22.87
C ARG A 314 2.79 5.32 -21.79
N LYS A 315 3.48 6.17 -21.03
CA LYS A 315 2.84 6.96 -19.98
C LYS A 315 1.84 7.95 -20.58
N ALA A 316 0.71 8.12 -19.89
CA ALA A 316 -0.32 9.05 -20.28
C ALA A 316 0.14 10.49 -20.04
N PRO A 317 -0.31 11.48 -20.85
CA PRO A 317 0.11 12.87 -20.72
C PRO A 317 -0.33 13.52 -19.40
N LYS A 318 -1.31 12.91 -18.70
CA LYS A 318 -1.82 13.35 -17.40
C LYS A 318 -1.07 12.75 -16.20
N ALA A 319 -0.31 11.67 -16.41
CA ALA A 319 0.50 11.02 -15.37
C ALA A 319 1.96 11.50 -15.39
N THR A 320 2.29 12.40 -16.31
CA THR A 320 3.62 12.98 -16.47
C THR A 320 3.50 14.49 -16.34
N ARG A 321 4.30 15.10 -15.45
CA ARG A 321 4.45 16.57 -15.43
C ARG A 321 4.94 17.06 -16.79
N GLU A 322 4.69 18.32 -17.14
CA GLU A 322 5.04 18.86 -18.47
C GLU A 322 6.54 18.73 -18.82
N ASP A 323 7.39 18.61 -17.80
CA ASP A 323 8.84 18.48 -17.86
C ASP A 323 9.35 17.02 -17.78
N SER A 324 8.47 16.03 -17.61
CA SER A 324 8.88 14.62 -17.53
C SER A 324 9.29 14.07 -18.89
N ARG A 325 10.50 13.50 -18.97
CA ARG A 325 11.04 12.86 -20.19
C ARG A 325 10.33 11.56 -20.56
N GLU A 326 9.46 11.02 -19.72
CA GLU A 326 8.62 9.85 -20.05
C GLU A 326 7.38 10.25 -20.86
N LYS A 327 7.06 11.55 -20.90
CA LYS A 327 5.94 12.10 -21.66
C LYS A 327 6.11 11.77 -23.14
N ASP A 328 5.10 11.08 -23.67
CA ASP A 328 5.02 10.67 -25.08
C ASP A 328 6.08 9.68 -25.59
N LYS A 329 6.83 9.04 -24.69
CA LYS A 329 7.81 8.00 -25.03
C LYS A 329 7.24 6.59 -24.93
N THR A 330 7.80 5.67 -25.70
CA THR A 330 7.52 4.25 -25.59
C THR A 330 8.64 3.60 -24.80
N LEU A 331 8.32 3.06 -23.62
CA LEU A 331 9.29 2.51 -22.68
C LEU A 331 9.21 0.97 -22.65
N PRO A 332 10.35 0.26 -22.52
CA PRO A 332 10.41 -1.19 -22.38
C PRO A 332 10.24 -1.68 -20.93
N TYR A 333 9.84 -0.79 -20.01
CA TYR A 333 9.81 -1.08 -18.57
C TYR A 333 8.60 -0.42 -17.89
N VAL A 334 8.20 -0.98 -16.75
CA VAL A 334 7.17 -0.46 -15.84
C VAL A 334 7.75 -0.34 -14.44
N GLY A 335 7.38 0.71 -13.70
CA GLY A 335 7.87 0.92 -12.34
C GLY A 335 7.71 2.36 -11.86
N GLY A 336 8.11 2.60 -10.62
CA GLY A 336 7.87 3.87 -9.94
C GLY A 336 8.70 4.02 -8.67
N HIS A 337 8.45 5.11 -7.94
CA HIS A 337 9.20 5.42 -6.72
C HIS A 337 8.87 4.42 -5.61
N ILE A 338 9.88 4.09 -4.81
CA ILE A 338 9.68 3.47 -3.50
C ILE A 338 9.01 4.50 -2.60
N ARG A 339 7.93 4.10 -1.91
CA ARG A 339 7.22 4.95 -0.96
C ARG A 339 7.48 4.49 0.46
N ARG A 340 7.28 5.38 1.44
CA ARG A 340 7.47 5.04 2.86
C ARG A 340 6.62 3.85 3.28
N GLU A 341 5.39 3.73 2.78
CA GLU A 341 4.53 2.59 3.08
C GLU A 341 5.03 1.25 2.52
N ASP A 342 5.94 1.26 1.53
CA ASP A 342 6.54 0.04 0.98
C ASP A 342 7.53 -0.61 1.98
N THR A 343 7.90 0.07 3.07
CA THR A 343 8.70 -0.52 4.16
C THR A 343 7.85 -1.26 5.18
N ASN A 344 6.53 -1.03 5.19
CA ASN A 344 5.66 -1.70 6.16
C ASN A 344 5.67 -3.21 5.87
N CYS A 345 5.71 -4.02 6.93
CA CYS A 345 5.64 -5.48 6.85
C CYS A 345 6.83 -6.15 6.15
N CYS A 346 7.94 -5.45 5.93
CA CYS A 346 9.20 -6.09 5.57
C CYS A 346 9.79 -6.70 6.84
N GLU A 347 9.98 -8.02 6.88
CA GLU A 347 10.64 -8.69 8.02
C GLU A 347 12.11 -8.27 8.14
N ASP A 348 12.71 -7.92 7.00
CA ASP A 348 14.04 -7.34 6.88
C ASP A 348 13.96 -5.95 6.22
N ASP A 349 14.58 -4.93 6.83
CA ASP A 349 14.78 -3.58 6.25
C ASP A 349 15.74 -3.58 5.04
N GLY A 350 15.91 -4.74 4.39
CA GLY A 350 16.80 -4.94 3.25
C GLY A 350 16.32 -4.15 2.04
N PHE A 351 17.21 -3.33 1.50
CA PHE A 351 16.96 -2.49 0.31
C PHE A 351 16.28 -3.25 -0.83
N LEU A 352 16.74 -4.48 -1.11
CA LEU A 352 16.19 -5.32 -2.17
C LEU A 352 14.73 -5.73 -1.95
N GLU A 353 14.37 -6.12 -0.72
CA GLU A 353 12.99 -6.55 -0.41
C GLU A 353 12.01 -5.38 -0.47
N ILE A 354 12.44 -4.19 -0.04
CA ILE A 354 11.68 -2.95 -0.23
C ILE A 354 11.51 -2.64 -1.73
N CYS A 355 12.56 -2.80 -2.54
CA CYS A 355 12.48 -2.61 -3.99
C CYS A 355 11.49 -3.58 -4.65
N LYS A 356 11.55 -4.87 -4.29
CA LYS A 356 10.62 -5.89 -4.82
C LYS A 356 9.18 -5.58 -4.44
N ALA A 357 8.96 -5.10 -3.23
CA ALA A 357 7.63 -4.73 -2.76
C ALA A 357 7.04 -3.53 -3.50
N ALA A 358 7.80 -2.45 -3.60
CA ALA A 358 7.42 -1.27 -4.36
C ALA A 358 7.12 -1.66 -5.83
N LEU A 359 7.96 -2.50 -6.44
CA LEU A 359 7.75 -2.96 -7.81
C LEU A 359 6.47 -3.81 -7.97
N LYS A 360 6.20 -4.74 -7.05
CA LYS A 360 4.95 -5.52 -7.05
C LYS A 360 3.73 -4.61 -6.94
N ARG A 361 3.78 -3.55 -6.12
CA ARG A 361 2.72 -2.55 -6.00
C ARG A 361 2.54 -1.76 -7.30
N GLU A 362 3.60 -1.16 -7.83
CA GLU A 362 3.53 -0.36 -9.06
C GLU A 362 3.00 -1.20 -10.23
N VAL A 363 3.49 -2.43 -10.42
CA VAL A 363 3.01 -3.31 -11.50
C VAL A 363 1.51 -3.64 -11.34
N ARG A 364 1.04 -3.83 -10.11
CA ARG A 364 -0.39 -4.04 -9.85
C ARG A 364 -1.20 -2.78 -10.18
N GLU A 365 -0.74 -1.61 -9.74
CA GLU A 365 -1.41 -0.32 -9.97
C GLU A 365 -1.44 0.05 -11.47
N GLU A 366 -0.32 -0.08 -12.18
CA GLU A 366 -0.21 0.40 -13.58
C GLU A 366 -0.76 -0.63 -14.60
N LEU A 367 -0.50 -1.93 -14.39
CA LEU A 367 -0.80 -3.00 -15.35
C LEU A 367 -1.95 -3.93 -14.92
N GLY A 368 -2.37 -3.90 -13.66
CA GLY A 368 -3.42 -4.79 -13.14
C GLY A 368 -3.02 -6.26 -13.12
N ILE A 369 -1.71 -6.56 -13.05
CA ILE A 369 -1.17 -7.93 -12.99
C ILE A 369 -0.36 -8.15 -11.73
N SER A 370 -0.19 -9.41 -11.34
CA SER A 370 0.73 -9.81 -10.28
C SER A 370 1.97 -10.46 -10.88
N ILE A 371 3.14 -10.17 -10.30
CA ILE A 371 4.43 -10.72 -10.72
C ILE A 371 5.16 -11.35 -9.53
N THR A 372 5.96 -12.38 -9.82
CA THR A 372 6.85 -13.02 -8.86
C THR A 372 8.28 -12.56 -9.11
N LEU A 373 8.99 -12.20 -8.04
CA LEU A 373 10.37 -11.71 -8.07
C LEU A 373 11.31 -12.62 -7.26
N ASP A 374 10.85 -13.84 -6.96
CA ASP A 374 11.54 -14.77 -6.08
C ASP A 374 12.81 -15.30 -6.75
N GLY A 375 13.94 -15.22 -6.04
CA GLY A 375 15.24 -15.62 -6.57
C GLY A 375 15.82 -14.68 -7.65
N LEU A 376 15.13 -13.59 -8.02
CA LEU A 376 15.63 -12.64 -8.99
C LEU A 376 16.50 -11.57 -8.31
N LEU A 377 17.68 -11.36 -8.88
CA LEU A 377 18.56 -10.24 -8.57
C LEU A 377 18.43 -9.19 -9.67
N PRO A 378 18.31 -7.90 -9.31
CA PRO A 378 18.20 -6.84 -10.29
C PRO A 378 19.57 -6.54 -10.89
N ASP A 379 19.57 -5.72 -11.93
CA ASP A 379 20.73 -4.92 -12.31
C ASP A 379 20.46 -3.46 -11.95
N ILE A 380 21.52 -2.77 -11.54
CA ILE A 380 21.44 -1.35 -11.20
C ILE A 380 21.84 -0.53 -12.42
N ILE A 381 20.98 0.37 -12.85
CA ILE A 381 21.19 1.24 -14.00
C ILE A 381 21.16 2.69 -13.52
N TYR A 382 22.23 3.42 -13.79
CA TYR A 382 22.34 4.84 -13.44
C TYR A 382 23.01 5.58 -14.58
N VAL A 383 22.33 6.59 -15.11
CA VAL A 383 22.80 7.35 -16.29
C VAL A 383 22.73 8.83 -15.95
N ARG A 384 23.89 9.49 -15.99
CA ARG A 384 24.01 10.93 -15.84
C ARG A 384 24.10 11.59 -17.21
N ASP A 385 22.97 12.09 -17.71
CA ASP A 385 22.85 12.74 -19.01
C ASP A 385 22.47 14.23 -18.88
N ALA A 386 22.77 14.82 -17.72
CA ALA A 386 22.42 16.19 -17.34
C ALA A 386 20.90 16.44 -17.42
N SER A 387 20.12 15.43 -17.04
CA SER A 387 18.67 15.48 -17.02
C SER A 387 18.12 15.10 -15.65
N ARG A 388 16.79 15.11 -15.49
CA ARG A 388 16.14 14.55 -14.28
C ARG A 388 16.51 13.08 -14.02
N SER A 389 17.06 12.35 -14.99
CA SER A 389 17.60 11.00 -14.77
C SER A 389 18.84 10.98 -13.87
N ASP A 390 19.56 12.10 -13.72
CA ASP A 390 20.65 12.23 -12.75
C ASP A 390 20.15 12.06 -11.30
N LEU A 391 18.86 12.27 -11.04
CA LEU A 391 18.24 12.07 -9.73
C LEU A 391 17.75 10.65 -9.51
N HIS A 392 17.78 9.78 -10.52
CA HIS A 392 17.10 8.49 -10.47
C HIS A 392 18.06 7.35 -10.79
N MET A 393 17.97 6.26 -10.03
CA MET A 393 18.70 5.03 -10.25
C MET A 393 17.71 3.89 -10.45
N ALA A 394 17.72 3.24 -11.60
CA ALA A 394 16.85 2.11 -11.88
C ALA A 394 17.37 0.83 -11.18
N VAL A 395 16.48 0.17 -10.45
CA VAL A 395 16.68 -1.18 -9.91
C VAL A 395 15.90 -2.14 -10.81
N CYS A 396 16.59 -2.67 -11.83
CA CYS A 396 15.97 -3.31 -12.99
C CYS A 396 15.85 -4.82 -12.82
N PHE A 397 14.62 -5.31 -12.72
CA PHE A 397 14.29 -6.72 -12.75
C PHE A 397 13.85 -7.12 -14.16
N VAL A 398 14.23 -8.32 -14.59
CA VAL A 398 13.77 -8.89 -15.86
C VAL A 398 12.99 -10.16 -15.56
N ILE A 399 11.77 -10.24 -16.10
CA ILE A 399 10.94 -11.44 -15.99
C ILE A 399 10.58 -11.96 -17.37
N GLU A 400 10.45 -13.28 -17.48
CA GLU A 400 9.97 -13.95 -18.69
C GLU A 400 8.56 -14.49 -18.44
N VAL A 401 7.68 -14.26 -19.42
CA VAL A 401 6.27 -14.61 -19.34
C VAL A 401 5.77 -15.13 -20.68
N LYS A 402 4.74 -15.98 -20.65
CA LYS A 402 4.01 -16.40 -21.85
C LYS A 402 2.87 -15.41 -22.09
N GLU A 403 2.77 -14.84 -23.30
CA GLU A 403 1.76 -13.81 -23.60
C GLU A 403 0.32 -14.27 -23.27
N GLU A 404 0.01 -15.54 -23.52
CA GLU A 404 -1.31 -16.14 -23.28
C GLU A 404 -1.76 -16.07 -21.81
N THR A 405 -0.83 -15.98 -20.85
CA THR A 405 -1.15 -15.94 -19.42
C THR A 405 -1.37 -14.52 -18.90
N LEU A 406 -1.06 -13.49 -19.70
CA LEU A 406 -1.04 -12.10 -19.27
C LEU A 406 -2.28 -11.34 -19.75
N LYS A 407 -3.20 -11.08 -18.82
CA LYS A 407 -4.35 -10.19 -19.07
C LYS A 407 -4.05 -8.80 -18.51
N VAL A 408 -3.28 -8.02 -19.26
CA VAL A 408 -2.95 -6.64 -18.86
C VAL A 408 -4.24 -5.80 -18.81
N ARG A 409 -4.52 -5.21 -17.65
CA ARG A 409 -5.53 -4.17 -17.46
C ARG A 409 -4.80 -2.85 -17.22
N MET A 410 -4.42 -2.18 -18.31
CA MET A 410 -3.73 -0.89 -18.19
C MET A 410 -4.65 0.16 -17.55
N GLU A 411 -4.16 0.85 -16.54
CA GLU A 411 -4.92 1.93 -15.91
C GLU A 411 -4.91 3.18 -16.82
N SER A 412 -6.08 3.56 -17.33
CA SER A 412 -6.22 4.57 -18.40
C SER A 412 -5.67 5.97 -18.11
N GLY A 413 -5.44 6.30 -16.83
CA GLY A 413 -4.81 7.55 -16.47
C GLY A 413 -3.28 7.48 -16.41
N GLU A 414 -2.66 6.31 -16.18
CA GLU A 414 -1.19 6.14 -16.05
C GLU A 414 -0.57 5.76 -17.37
N LEU A 415 -1.22 4.84 -18.09
CA LEU A 415 -0.76 4.34 -19.37
C LEU A 415 -1.78 4.67 -20.47
N LYS A 416 -1.28 5.02 -21.66
CA LYS A 416 -2.15 5.21 -22.83
C LYS A 416 -2.74 3.86 -23.25
N MET A 417 -4.02 3.63 -22.90
CA MET A 417 -4.80 2.53 -23.47
C MET A 417 -5.10 2.80 -24.94
N ASN A 418 -4.53 2.02 -25.85
CA ASN A 418 -4.90 2.10 -27.27
C ASN A 418 -6.03 1.12 -27.59
N ARG A 419 -7.17 1.64 -28.06
CA ARG A 419 -8.25 0.86 -28.71
C ARG A 419 -7.94 0.56 -30.20
N GLY A 420 -6.69 0.73 -30.66
CA GLY A 420 -6.28 0.70 -32.09
C GLY A 420 -4.90 0.06 -32.37
N LYS A 421 -4.13 0.58 -33.35
CA LYS A 421 -2.82 0.04 -33.83
C LYS A 421 -1.57 0.45 -33.01
N GLY A 422 -1.73 1.07 -31.84
CA GLY A 422 -0.57 1.57 -31.07
C GLY A 422 0.21 0.46 -30.34
N LYS A 423 1.48 0.73 -30.03
CA LYS A 423 2.45 -0.22 -29.41
C LYS A 423 2.28 -0.41 -27.90
N SER A 424 1.69 0.56 -27.20
CA SER A 424 1.51 0.51 -25.73
C SER A 424 0.58 -0.62 -25.29
N GLY A 425 1.00 -1.39 -24.29
CA GLY A 425 0.30 -2.55 -23.73
C GLY A 425 0.40 -3.81 -24.56
N ARG A 426 1.37 -3.91 -25.46
CA ARG A 426 1.61 -5.08 -26.31
C ARG A 426 3.06 -5.50 -26.25
N PHE A 427 3.31 -6.78 -26.48
CA PHE A 427 4.64 -7.26 -26.80
C PHE A 427 5.02 -6.77 -28.19
N VAL A 428 6.17 -6.13 -28.29
CA VAL A 428 6.70 -5.59 -29.53
C VAL A 428 8.15 -6.01 -29.72
N ASP A 429 8.58 -6.01 -30.97
CA ASP A 429 9.98 -6.16 -31.32
C ASP A 429 10.81 -5.04 -30.63
N PRO A 430 11.82 -5.38 -29.82
CA PRO A 430 12.72 -4.43 -29.15
C PRO A 430 13.36 -3.41 -30.10
N TYR A 431 13.69 -3.80 -31.34
CA TYR A 431 14.25 -2.89 -32.35
C TYR A 431 13.25 -1.79 -32.74
N SER A 432 11.95 -2.07 -32.65
CA SER A 432 10.91 -1.13 -33.04
C SER A 432 10.73 0.06 -32.09
N ILE A 433 11.26 -0.01 -30.86
CA ILE A 433 11.11 1.04 -29.84
C ILE A 433 12.44 1.65 -29.40
N TYR A 434 13.56 1.21 -29.98
CA TYR A 434 14.91 1.65 -29.61
C TYR A 434 15.10 3.17 -29.61
N ASN A 435 14.59 3.85 -30.63
CA ASN A 435 14.69 5.31 -30.75
C ASN A 435 13.50 6.06 -30.12
N GLU A 436 12.56 5.36 -29.49
CA GLU A 436 11.34 5.96 -28.93
C GLU A 436 11.42 6.18 -27.39
N GLY A 437 12.49 5.69 -26.75
CA GLY A 437 12.64 5.64 -25.30
C GLY A 437 13.50 6.74 -24.68
N ASN A 438 13.84 6.58 -23.40
CA ASN A 438 14.80 7.41 -22.67
C ASN A 438 16.18 6.70 -22.57
N SER A 439 17.12 7.34 -21.88
CA SER A 439 18.48 6.81 -21.67
C SER A 439 18.48 5.42 -21.03
N TRP A 440 17.59 5.14 -20.08
CA TRP A 440 17.43 3.80 -19.52
C TRP A 440 16.92 2.78 -20.53
N ALA A 441 15.94 3.15 -21.37
CA ALA A 441 15.43 2.28 -22.42
C ALA A 441 16.55 1.85 -23.38
N GLU A 442 17.45 2.76 -23.75
CA GLU A 442 18.60 2.42 -24.58
C GLU A 442 19.54 1.41 -23.89
N VAL A 443 19.86 1.62 -22.62
CA VAL A 443 20.71 0.71 -21.83
C VAL A 443 20.05 -0.67 -21.71
N ILE A 444 18.76 -0.73 -21.39
CA ILE A 444 17.96 -1.95 -21.26
C ILE A 444 17.93 -2.72 -22.59
N LEU A 445 17.62 -2.03 -23.70
CA LEU A 445 17.50 -2.66 -25.02
C LEU A 445 18.85 -3.17 -25.55
N LYS A 446 19.95 -2.43 -25.31
CA LYS A 446 21.31 -2.90 -25.61
C LYS A 446 21.68 -4.13 -24.79
N LYS A 447 21.45 -4.08 -23.47
CA LYS A 447 21.88 -5.12 -22.55
C LYS A 447 21.09 -6.42 -22.72
N TYR A 448 19.77 -6.36 -22.64
CA TYR A 448 18.93 -7.56 -22.56
C TYR A 448 18.44 -8.05 -23.92
N PHE A 449 18.40 -7.17 -24.93
CA PHE A 449 17.89 -7.50 -26.26
C PHE A 449 18.92 -7.35 -27.38
N ARG A 450 20.16 -6.94 -27.06
CA ARG A 450 21.27 -6.76 -28.02
C ARG A 450 20.92 -5.83 -29.19
N VAL A 451 20.04 -4.86 -28.95
CA VAL A 451 19.67 -3.87 -29.96
C VAL A 451 20.77 -2.82 -30.08
N GLY A 452 21.19 -2.49 -31.30
CA GLY A 452 22.18 -1.43 -31.55
C GLY A 452 23.65 -1.86 -31.37
N THR A 453 23.93 -3.07 -30.90
CA THR A 453 25.19 -3.75 -31.24
C THR A 453 25.05 -4.18 -32.69
N GLY A 454 25.82 -3.58 -33.60
CA GLY A 454 25.65 -3.76 -35.05
C GLY A 454 25.53 -5.23 -35.45
N GLN A 455 24.92 -5.46 -36.63
CA GLN A 455 25.17 -6.68 -37.39
C GLN A 455 26.66 -7.00 -37.27
N LEU A 456 27.00 -8.09 -36.56
CA LEU A 456 28.27 -8.75 -36.78
C LEU A 456 28.25 -9.08 -38.27
N SER A 457 29.01 -8.29 -39.02
CA SER A 457 29.25 -8.57 -40.42
C SER A 457 29.74 -10.02 -40.46
N MET A 458 29.17 -10.83 -41.35
CA MET A 458 29.63 -12.19 -41.63
C MET A 458 31.04 -12.23 -42.25
N PHE A 459 31.89 -11.22 -42.01
CA PHE A 459 33.19 -11.05 -42.67
C PHE A 459 34.37 -10.78 -41.73
N ASP A 460 34.19 -10.70 -40.41
CA ASP A 460 35.33 -10.54 -39.48
C ASP A 460 35.74 -11.87 -38.81
N ASN A 461 35.89 -12.92 -39.63
CA ASN A 461 36.65 -14.12 -39.29
C ASN A 461 37.78 -14.26 -40.30
N GLU A 462 38.82 -13.46 -40.16
CA GLU A 462 40.17 -13.71 -40.66
C GLU A 462 41.12 -12.65 -40.07
N GLU A 463 41.62 -12.91 -38.84
CA GLU A 463 43.04 -12.82 -38.46
C GLU A 463 43.27 -13.29 -37.02
#